data_AF-A0A3S4KN93-F1
#
_entry.id   AF-A0A3S4KN93-F1
#
_cell.length_a   1.000
_cell.length_b   1.000
_cell.length_c   1.000
_cell.angle_alpha   90.00
_cell.angle_beta   90.00
_cell.angle_gamma   90.00
#
_symmetry.space_group_name_H-M   'P 1'
#
loop_
_entity.id
_entity.type
_entity.pdbx_description
1 polymer ?
#
loop_
_entity_poly.entity_id
_entity_poly.type
_entity_poly.pdbx_seq_one_letter_code
_entity_poly.pdbx_strand_id
1 'polypeptide(L)'
;MSHLLQAYDLDSYEDFINQETFAGRPLHEFVSEIQRIYLADKRPWVIGYSGGKDSSAVTTLIYLALLGLSPEQRNKPVFVVCSDTLVETPVVVNLISRTLKLIERGARQDGLPILVQQVVPKTHETFWANLLGKGYPAPTRQFRWCTERMKINPVSDFIRDKVSQFEEVIVVLGSRSAESASRAQVIAKHKIDGTRLARHTTLANAFIYTPIDTWGVDDVWKLLRGAFRYSSDVTEWETPWGGGNNLPLWTLYMDSSGQGECPMVIDDSTPSCGNSRFGCWTCTVVTKDRAMESLVQNGEQWMAPLLEFRNMLAKTTEPEEKDKYRNFKRRTGKVSYQYLKEGEDISVERKHVPGPYLLKYRQEWLEKLLNLDKVLKAQGHDIQLITEGELHAIRQEWLNDPNEPDWNDSLPKIYKRVYGHDLAWQIDERVRFAGADAGLLHELATEHGIVPEMVMKLIDLEISFEGMGRRQNVQKKVESILQQDWGTFEEIKEKYSSVQKKNQFDMLLKEKEDIELALDDLSNDFDRLENILNSMTSNDEVAK
;
A
#
# COMPACT_ATOMS: atom_id res chain seq x y z
N MET A 1 20.79 37.66 22.98
CA MET A 1 20.15 36.64 22.15
C MET A 1 18.72 36.48 22.66
N SER A 2 17.74 36.24 21.80
CA SER A 2 16.40 35.86 22.27
C SER A 2 16.52 34.46 22.88
N HIS A 3 15.95 34.23 24.07
CA HIS A 3 15.91 32.92 24.74
C HIS A 3 14.49 32.37 24.73
N LEU A 4 14.34 31.06 24.88
CA LEU A 4 13.04 30.43 25.06
C LEU A 4 12.35 30.97 26.32
N LEU A 5 11.12 31.47 26.19
CA LEU A 5 10.38 32.04 27.33
C LEU A 5 9.68 30.98 28.17
N GLN A 6 9.18 29.91 27.55
CA GLN A 6 8.48 28.81 28.22
C GLN A 6 9.40 27.59 28.28
N ALA A 7 10.14 27.49 29.38
CA ALA A 7 11.17 26.47 29.60
C ALA A 7 10.99 25.72 30.93
N TYR A 8 9.75 25.40 31.32
CA TYR A 8 9.40 24.94 32.67
C TYR A 8 10.17 23.70 33.14
N ASP A 9 10.09 22.56 32.43
CA ASP A 9 10.82 21.33 32.77
C ASP A 9 11.98 21.08 31.78
N LEU A 10 12.69 22.13 31.34
CA LEU A 10 13.72 22.05 30.29
C LEU A 10 15.16 22.27 30.78
N ASP A 11 15.43 22.24 32.08
CA ASP A 11 16.76 22.54 32.65
C ASP A 11 17.91 21.80 31.93
N SER A 12 17.76 20.50 31.67
CA SER A 12 18.79 19.69 31.00
C SER A 12 18.93 19.93 29.48
N TYR A 13 18.00 20.68 28.87
CA TYR A 13 17.93 20.92 27.42
C TYR A 13 17.99 22.41 27.06
N GLU A 14 17.89 23.32 28.03
CA GLU A 14 17.72 24.75 27.79
C GLU A 14 18.89 25.34 26.99
N ASP A 15 20.13 25.01 27.35
CA ASP A 15 21.32 25.48 26.64
C ASP A 15 21.36 24.97 25.20
N PHE A 16 21.06 23.68 25.00
CA PHE A 16 20.96 23.10 23.66
C PHE A 16 19.92 23.83 22.80
N ILE A 17 18.74 24.10 23.37
CA ILE A 17 17.63 24.77 22.68
C ILE A 17 17.95 26.24 22.37
N ASN A 18 18.63 26.93 23.26
CA ASN A 18 18.93 28.36 23.10
C ASN A 18 20.14 28.63 22.21
N GLN A 19 21.15 27.75 22.21
CA GLN A 19 22.44 27.99 21.54
C GLN A 19 22.52 27.38 20.14
N GLU A 20 21.81 26.28 19.87
CA GLU A 20 21.92 25.61 18.57
C GLU A 20 21.04 26.20 17.47
N THR A 21 21.55 26.12 16.24
CA THR A 21 20.87 26.57 15.02
C THR A 21 20.52 25.37 14.13
N PHE A 22 19.31 25.41 13.56
CA PHE A 22 18.74 24.40 12.64
C PHE A 22 18.12 25.12 11.44
N ALA A 23 18.44 24.69 10.21
CA ALA A 23 17.94 25.32 8.99
C ALA A 23 18.07 26.86 8.95
N GLY A 24 19.18 27.40 9.50
CA GLY A 24 19.46 28.83 9.55
C GLY A 24 18.70 29.64 10.61
N ARG A 25 17.97 28.99 11.53
CA ARG A 25 17.25 29.64 12.64
C ARG A 25 17.55 28.97 13.99
N PRO A 26 17.53 29.70 15.12
CA PRO A 26 17.74 29.10 16.44
C PRO A 26 16.70 28.03 16.79
N LEU A 27 17.09 26.96 17.49
CA LEU A 27 16.20 25.86 17.86
C LEU A 27 15.01 26.35 18.72
N HIS A 28 15.24 27.28 19.64
CA HIS A 28 14.19 27.86 20.48
C HIS A 28 13.05 28.52 19.67
N GLU A 29 13.31 28.98 18.43
CA GLU A 29 12.24 29.52 17.58
C GLU A 29 11.28 28.42 17.10
N PHE A 30 11.80 27.22 16.78
CA PHE A 30 10.97 26.07 16.42
C PHE A 30 10.18 25.56 17.62
N VAL A 31 10.83 25.49 18.79
CA VAL A 31 10.17 25.10 20.05
C VAL A 31 9.05 26.10 20.40
N SER A 32 9.32 27.41 20.31
CA SER A 32 8.32 28.46 20.55
C SER A 32 7.20 28.44 19.51
N GLU A 33 7.48 28.16 18.24
CA GLU A 33 6.46 28.01 17.19
C GLU A 33 5.49 26.88 17.56
N ILE A 34 6.00 25.71 17.95
CA ILE A 34 5.19 24.56 18.36
C ILE A 34 4.33 24.91 19.57
N GLN A 35 4.92 25.53 20.60
CA GLN A 35 4.19 25.98 21.78
C GLN A 35 3.05 26.94 21.42
N ARG A 36 3.30 27.93 20.55
CA ARG A 36 2.25 28.88 20.11
C ARG A 36 1.12 28.18 19.37
N ILE A 37 1.41 27.28 18.43
CA ILE A 37 0.39 26.55 17.68
C ILE A 37 -0.37 25.60 18.61
N TYR A 38 0.32 24.95 19.54
CA TYR A 38 -0.30 24.06 20.52
C TYR A 38 -1.27 24.82 21.44
N LEU A 39 -0.95 26.04 21.85
CA LEU A 39 -1.82 26.86 22.71
C LEU A 39 -2.92 27.63 21.96
N ALA A 40 -2.83 27.76 20.63
CA ALA A 40 -3.74 28.59 19.84
C ALA A 40 -5.19 28.09 19.79
N ASP A 41 -5.42 26.79 20.00
CA ASP A 41 -6.74 26.16 19.90
C ASP A 41 -6.83 24.90 20.76
N LYS A 42 -7.92 24.12 20.65
CA LYS A 42 -8.15 22.87 21.39
C LYS A 42 -8.11 21.60 20.52
N ARG A 43 -7.77 21.71 19.24
CA ARG A 43 -7.78 20.58 18.30
C ARG A 43 -6.71 19.57 18.70
N PRO A 44 -7.03 18.27 18.82
CA PRO A 44 -6.02 17.27 19.14
C PRO A 44 -5.00 17.15 18.01
N TRP A 45 -3.78 16.78 18.38
CA TRP A 45 -2.71 16.55 17.42
C TRP A 45 -2.57 15.07 17.13
N VAL A 46 -2.31 14.72 15.87
CA VAL A 46 -2.05 13.35 15.42
C VAL A 46 -0.68 13.33 14.75
N ILE A 47 0.34 12.87 15.49
CA ILE A 47 1.70 12.73 14.98
C ILE A 47 1.78 11.42 14.20
N GLY A 48 2.06 11.49 12.90
CA GLY A 48 2.37 10.31 12.09
C GLY A 48 3.76 9.78 12.41
N TYR A 49 3.84 8.73 13.21
CA TYR A 49 5.10 8.10 13.61
C TYR A 49 5.38 6.85 12.77
N SER A 50 6.56 6.78 12.15
CA SER A 50 6.96 5.65 11.29
C SER A 50 8.17 4.88 11.81
N GLY A 51 8.74 5.29 12.95
CA GLY A 51 10.01 4.74 13.44
C GLY A 51 11.25 5.22 12.69
N GLY A 52 11.11 6.09 11.69
CA GLY A 52 12.22 6.68 10.96
C GLY A 52 12.79 7.92 11.65
N LYS A 53 13.97 8.38 11.20
CA LYS A 53 14.66 9.56 11.73
C LYS A 53 13.78 10.82 11.74
N ASP A 54 13.04 11.08 10.66
CA ASP A 54 12.27 12.32 10.51
C ASP A 54 11.07 12.36 11.46
N SER A 55 10.34 11.24 11.62
CA SER A 55 9.23 11.15 12.59
C SER A 55 9.73 11.15 14.04
N SER A 56 10.89 10.56 14.31
CA SER A 56 11.51 10.62 15.63
C SER A 56 11.92 12.05 15.98
N ALA A 57 12.49 12.81 15.04
CA ALA A 57 12.84 14.21 15.26
C ALA A 57 11.61 15.09 15.52
N VAL A 58 10.52 14.91 14.76
CA VAL A 58 9.25 15.60 15.04
C VAL A 58 8.72 15.28 16.44
N THR A 59 8.77 14.00 16.82
CA THR A 59 8.29 13.56 18.15
C THR A 59 9.15 14.16 19.26
N THR A 60 10.48 14.13 19.13
CA THR A 60 11.44 14.77 20.04
C THR A 60 11.16 16.26 20.17
N LEU A 61 10.98 16.96 19.04
CA LEU A 61 10.77 18.40 19.04
C LEU A 61 9.45 18.79 19.71
N ILE A 62 8.37 18.04 19.46
CA ILE A 62 7.08 18.25 20.14
C ILE A 62 7.19 17.92 21.63
N TYR A 63 7.86 16.82 21.99
CA TYR A 63 8.04 16.42 23.38
C TYR A 63 8.72 17.55 24.19
N LEU A 64 9.85 18.05 23.69
CA LEU A 64 10.57 19.17 24.31
C LEU A 64 9.70 20.44 24.39
N ALA A 65 8.95 20.75 23.34
CA ALA A 65 8.07 21.91 23.34
C ALA A 65 6.97 21.84 24.41
N LEU A 66 6.35 20.66 24.59
CA LEU A 66 5.32 20.46 25.61
C LEU A 66 5.90 20.42 27.03
N LEU A 67 7.10 19.86 27.19
CA LEU A 67 7.83 19.84 28.46
C LEU A 67 8.19 21.26 28.93
N GLY A 68 8.45 22.18 27.99
CA GLY A 68 8.67 23.60 28.30
C GLY A 68 7.42 24.38 28.76
N LEU A 69 6.20 23.88 28.51
CA LEU A 69 4.95 24.53 28.95
C LEU A 69 4.69 24.26 30.43
N SER A 70 3.96 25.14 31.13
CA SER A 70 3.54 24.83 32.51
C SER A 70 2.53 23.66 32.52
N PRO A 71 2.45 22.87 33.60
CA PRO A 71 1.51 21.74 33.69
C PRO A 71 0.06 22.10 33.36
N GLU A 72 -0.40 23.29 33.75
CA GLU A 72 -1.77 23.78 33.53
C GLU A 72 -2.06 24.08 32.05
N GLN A 73 -1.04 24.20 31.22
CA GLN A 73 -1.18 24.45 29.79
C GLN A 73 -1.19 23.15 28.97
N ARG A 74 -0.80 22.01 29.57
CA ARG A 74 -0.65 20.70 28.92
C ARG A 74 -1.97 19.93 28.77
N ASN A 75 -3.03 20.58 28.28
CA ASN A 75 -4.39 20.01 28.28
C ASN A 75 -4.88 19.40 26.95
N LYS A 76 -4.16 19.62 25.85
CA LYS A 76 -4.58 19.20 24.51
C LYS A 76 -4.04 17.79 24.20
N PRO A 77 -4.89 16.81 23.83
CA PRO A 77 -4.43 15.48 23.49
C PRO A 77 -3.49 15.45 22.28
N VAL A 78 -2.41 14.69 22.38
CA VAL A 78 -1.44 14.45 21.30
C VAL A 78 -1.33 12.95 21.06
N PHE A 79 -1.88 12.47 19.96
CA PHE A 79 -1.83 11.07 19.56
C PHE A 79 -0.57 10.80 18.73
N VAL A 80 0.33 9.96 19.22
CA VAL A 80 1.44 9.40 18.44
C VAL A 80 0.93 8.13 17.77
N VAL A 81 0.67 8.21 16.46
CA VAL A 81 0.05 7.11 15.70
C VAL A 81 1.08 6.42 14.84
N CYS A 82 1.23 5.11 15.04
CA CYS A 82 2.09 4.26 14.22
C CYS A 82 1.27 3.22 13.47
N SER A 83 1.46 3.14 12.15
CA SER A 83 0.83 2.11 11.32
C SER A 83 1.74 0.90 11.22
N ASP A 84 1.32 -0.21 11.81
CA ASP A 84 1.98 -1.50 11.67
C ASP A 84 1.36 -2.26 10.48
N THR A 85 2.19 -2.57 9.48
CA THR A 85 1.75 -3.28 8.28
C THR A 85 1.77 -4.80 8.44
N LEU A 86 2.22 -5.33 9.59
CA LEU A 86 2.40 -6.77 9.86
C LEU A 86 3.44 -7.47 8.96
N VAL A 87 4.12 -6.71 8.09
CA VAL A 87 5.18 -7.22 7.20
C VAL A 87 6.41 -6.31 7.20
N GLU A 88 6.52 -5.39 8.16
CA GLU A 88 7.75 -4.63 8.36
C GLU A 88 8.92 -5.57 8.70
N THR A 89 10.16 -5.14 8.41
CA THR A 89 11.34 -5.94 8.72
C THR A 89 11.41 -6.24 10.23
N PRO A 90 11.58 -7.49 10.69
CA PRO A 90 11.36 -7.79 12.12
C PRO A 90 12.28 -7.05 13.09
N VAL A 91 13.55 -6.80 12.72
CA VAL A 91 14.49 -5.98 13.50
C VAL A 91 13.94 -4.56 13.73
N VAL A 92 13.27 -4.01 12.72
CA VAL A 92 12.66 -2.68 12.76
C VAL A 92 11.40 -2.68 13.64
N VAL A 93 10.58 -3.72 13.57
CA VAL A 93 9.36 -3.86 14.39
C VAL A 93 9.69 -3.80 15.88
N ASN A 94 10.74 -4.51 16.32
CA ASN A 94 11.18 -4.53 17.71
C ASN A 94 11.65 -3.15 18.18
N LEU A 95 12.43 -2.45 17.34
CA LEU A 95 12.89 -1.09 17.64
C LEU A 95 11.70 -0.13 17.78
N ILE A 96 10.77 -0.14 16.83
CA ILE A 96 9.58 0.72 16.86
C ILE A 96 8.74 0.44 18.10
N SER A 97 8.43 -0.84 18.35
CA SER A 97 7.61 -1.26 19.50
C SER A 97 8.23 -0.84 20.84
N ARG A 98 9.55 -0.96 20.97
CA ARG A 98 10.27 -0.49 22.16
C ARG A 98 10.20 1.03 22.31
N THR A 99 10.45 1.78 21.24
CA THR A 99 10.41 3.25 21.26
C THR A 99 9.02 3.78 21.60
N LEU A 100 7.97 3.20 21.03
CA LEU A 100 6.58 3.55 21.34
C LEU A 100 6.26 3.37 22.83
N LYS A 101 6.70 2.25 23.44
CA LYS A 101 6.54 2.01 24.89
C LYS A 101 7.33 3.01 25.74
N LEU A 102 8.51 3.42 25.29
CA LEU A 102 9.32 4.44 25.98
C LEU A 102 8.67 5.82 25.91
N ILE A 103 8.17 6.22 24.74
CA ILE A 103 7.41 7.48 24.56
C ILE A 103 6.20 7.49 25.48
N GLU A 104 5.41 6.41 25.51
CA GLU A 104 4.22 6.31 26.36
C GLU A 104 4.59 6.41 27.85
N ARG A 105 5.68 5.74 28.27
CA ARG A 105 6.15 5.78 29.66
C ARG A 105 6.65 7.18 30.06
N GLY A 106 7.52 7.79 29.26
CA GLY A 106 8.05 9.11 29.53
C GLY A 106 6.95 10.17 29.55
N ALA A 107 6.02 10.12 28.59
CA ALA A 107 4.86 11.02 28.59
C ALA A 107 4.04 10.93 29.89
N ARG A 108 3.81 9.72 30.41
CA ARG A 108 3.13 9.54 31.71
C ARG A 108 3.95 10.07 32.88
N GLN A 109 5.26 9.85 32.87
CA GLN A 109 6.18 10.32 33.92
C GLN A 109 6.20 11.86 33.98
N ASP A 110 6.22 12.52 32.82
CA ASP A 110 6.36 13.97 32.70
C ASP A 110 5.01 14.71 32.64
N GLY A 111 3.90 13.98 32.85
CA GLY A 111 2.55 14.54 32.82
C GLY A 111 2.15 15.14 31.48
N LEU A 112 2.69 14.64 30.36
CA LEU A 112 2.36 15.10 29.02
C LEU A 112 1.09 14.40 28.50
N PRO A 113 0.19 15.10 27.78
CA PRO A 113 -1.03 14.54 27.21
C PRO A 113 -0.76 13.74 25.93
N ILE A 114 0.33 12.98 25.90
CA ILE A 114 0.74 12.17 24.74
C ILE A 114 0.20 10.75 24.91
N LEU A 115 -0.56 10.29 23.91
CA LEU A 115 -1.16 8.97 23.83
C LEU A 115 -0.60 8.22 22.63
N VAL A 116 -0.07 7.03 22.86
CA VAL A 116 0.48 6.19 21.78
C VAL A 116 -0.61 5.26 21.25
N GLN A 117 -0.81 5.26 19.93
CA GLN A 117 -1.78 4.41 19.25
C GLN A 117 -1.10 3.65 18.10
N GLN A 118 -1.13 2.32 18.18
CA GLN A 118 -0.79 1.47 17.05
C GLN A 118 -2.05 1.14 16.26
N VAL A 119 -1.99 1.30 14.93
CA VAL A 119 -3.07 0.95 14.01
C VAL A 119 -2.58 -0.13 13.06
N VAL A 120 -3.47 -1.07 12.74
CA VAL A 120 -3.19 -2.21 11.84
C VAL A 120 -4.22 -2.25 10.71
N PRO A 121 -3.86 -2.76 9.51
CA PRO A 121 -4.82 -3.01 8.46
C PRO A 121 -5.90 -4.01 8.88
N LYS A 122 -7.10 -3.85 8.32
CA LYS A 122 -8.17 -4.85 8.43
C LYS A 122 -7.65 -6.17 7.87
N THR A 123 -8.04 -7.30 8.45
CA THR A 123 -7.52 -8.62 8.11
C THR A 123 -7.61 -8.95 6.61
N HIS A 124 -8.72 -8.60 5.95
CA HIS A 124 -8.90 -8.84 4.51
C HIS A 124 -8.12 -7.86 3.61
N GLU A 125 -7.46 -6.85 4.19
CA GLU A 125 -6.63 -5.85 3.53
C GLU A 125 -5.13 -6.07 3.78
N THR A 126 -4.73 -7.06 4.59
CA THR A 126 -3.33 -7.37 4.87
C THR A 126 -2.60 -7.90 3.64
N PHE A 127 -1.26 -8.00 3.74
CA PHE A 127 -0.43 -8.47 2.65
C PHE A 127 -0.78 -9.90 2.24
N TRP A 128 -0.85 -10.83 3.20
CA TRP A 128 -1.08 -12.23 2.91
C TRP A 128 -2.53 -12.52 2.52
N ALA A 129 -3.52 -11.85 3.11
CA ALA A 129 -4.90 -11.99 2.69
C ALA A 129 -5.12 -11.56 1.23
N ASN A 130 -4.42 -10.51 0.76
CA ASN A 130 -4.51 -10.09 -0.64
C ASN A 130 -3.64 -10.96 -1.57
N LEU A 131 -2.39 -11.25 -1.22
CA LEU A 131 -1.47 -11.99 -2.10
C LEU A 131 -1.78 -13.50 -2.10
N LEU A 132 -1.81 -14.13 -0.93
CA LEU A 132 -2.06 -15.57 -0.81
C LEU A 132 -3.55 -15.89 -0.81
N GLY A 133 -4.41 -15.05 -0.23
CA GLY A 133 -5.86 -15.25 -0.29
C GLY A 133 -6.41 -14.92 -1.67
N LYS A 134 -6.44 -13.63 -2.03
CA LYS A 134 -7.04 -13.15 -3.30
C LYS A 134 -6.19 -13.41 -4.55
N GLY A 135 -4.93 -13.80 -4.41
CA GLY A 135 -4.01 -13.96 -5.54
C GLY A 135 -3.58 -12.64 -6.18
N TYR A 136 -3.58 -11.53 -5.45
CA TYR A 136 -3.07 -10.28 -6.02
C TYR A 136 -1.60 -10.42 -6.39
N PRO A 137 -1.17 -9.94 -7.58
CA PRO A 137 0.23 -9.96 -7.95
C PRO A 137 1.07 -9.18 -6.95
N ALA A 138 2.30 -9.63 -6.72
CA ALA A 138 3.23 -8.94 -5.84
C ALA A 138 3.38 -7.46 -6.28
N PRO A 139 3.43 -6.49 -5.35
CA PRO A 139 3.40 -5.07 -5.68
C PRO A 139 4.50 -4.66 -6.66
N THR A 140 4.13 -3.87 -7.67
CA THR A 140 5.08 -3.25 -8.61
C THR A 140 4.97 -1.73 -8.56
N ARG A 141 5.81 -1.00 -9.31
CA ARG A 141 5.71 0.46 -9.39
C ARG A 141 4.37 0.93 -9.93
N GLN A 142 3.79 0.21 -10.89
CA GLN A 142 2.52 0.53 -11.53
C GLN A 142 1.32 -0.03 -10.76
N PHE A 143 1.51 -1.05 -9.92
CA PHE A 143 0.44 -1.71 -9.19
C PHE A 143 0.80 -1.87 -7.70
N ARG A 144 0.74 -0.76 -6.97
CA ARG A 144 1.14 -0.64 -5.56
C ARG A 144 -0.07 -0.64 -4.62
N TRP A 145 -0.78 -1.76 -4.57
CA TRP A 145 -2.00 -1.90 -3.78
C TRP A 145 -1.77 -1.87 -2.25
N CYS A 146 -0.56 -2.17 -1.79
CA CYS A 146 -0.24 -2.28 -0.36
C CYS A 146 -0.16 -0.93 0.35
N THR A 147 0.26 0.15 -0.31
CA THR A 147 0.45 1.45 0.36
C THR A 147 -0.88 2.03 0.84
N GLU A 148 -1.89 2.05 -0.02
CA GLU A 148 -3.22 2.53 0.33
C GLU A 148 -3.84 1.69 1.46
N ARG A 149 -3.95 0.37 1.25
CA ARG A 149 -4.60 -0.56 2.17
C ARG A 149 -3.93 -0.69 3.52
N MET A 150 -2.60 -0.75 3.54
CA MET A 150 -1.86 -1.13 4.74
C MET A 150 -1.25 0.04 5.48
N LYS A 151 -1.00 1.18 4.81
CA LYS A 151 -0.40 2.37 5.43
C LYS A 151 -1.36 3.56 5.51
N ILE A 152 -2.14 3.81 4.46
CA ILE A 152 -3.00 5.01 4.40
C ILE A 152 -4.35 4.78 5.08
N ASN A 153 -5.04 3.68 4.76
CA ASN A 153 -6.38 3.40 5.28
C ASN A 153 -6.43 3.29 6.81
N PRO A 154 -5.52 2.56 7.50
CA PRO A 154 -5.60 2.42 8.95
C PRO A 154 -5.43 3.75 9.68
N VAL A 155 -4.50 4.59 9.22
CA VAL A 155 -4.28 5.93 9.77
C VAL A 155 -5.46 6.85 9.43
N SER A 156 -5.98 6.77 8.21
CA SER A 156 -7.12 7.57 7.79
C SER A 156 -8.40 7.23 8.55
N ASP A 157 -8.63 5.94 8.85
CA ASP A 157 -9.76 5.47 9.65
C ASP A 157 -9.64 6.00 11.09
N PHE A 158 -8.43 5.97 11.67
CA PHE A 158 -8.17 6.58 12.98
C PHE A 158 -8.39 8.10 12.98
N ILE A 159 -7.87 8.81 11.98
CA ILE A 159 -8.07 10.26 11.87
C ILE A 159 -9.56 10.60 11.75
N ARG A 160 -10.33 9.84 10.94
CA ARG A 160 -11.79 10.04 10.82
C ARG A 160 -12.51 9.81 12.14
N ASP A 161 -12.14 8.79 12.90
CA ASP A 161 -12.68 8.57 14.25
C ASP A 161 -12.43 9.78 15.17
N LYS A 162 -11.22 10.35 15.14
CA LYS A 162 -10.89 11.54 15.93
C LYS A 162 -11.59 12.81 15.44
N VAL A 163 -11.71 13.01 14.13
CA VAL A 163 -12.53 14.11 13.57
C VAL A 163 -13.99 13.98 14.02
N SER A 164 -14.54 12.77 14.08
CA SER A 164 -15.90 12.56 14.59
C SER A 164 -16.05 12.85 16.09
N GLN A 165 -14.98 12.72 16.87
CA GLN A 165 -14.97 12.97 18.32
C GLN A 165 -14.68 14.43 18.68
N PHE A 166 -13.83 15.12 17.90
CA PHE A 166 -13.27 16.44 18.21
C PHE A 166 -13.58 17.53 17.17
N GLU A 167 -14.40 17.23 16.16
CA GLU A 167 -14.79 18.06 15.00
C GLU A 167 -13.64 18.39 14.03
N GLU A 168 -12.47 18.76 14.53
CA GLU A 168 -11.26 19.08 13.76
C GLU A 168 -10.00 18.48 14.39
N VAL A 169 -8.98 18.20 13.57
CA VAL A 169 -7.70 17.63 14.03
C VAL A 169 -6.50 18.25 13.31
N ILE A 170 -5.34 18.28 13.96
CA ILE A 170 -4.06 18.69 13.35
C ILE A 170 -3.16 17.46 13.20
N VAL A 171 -2.87 17.07 11.97
CA VAL A 171 -1.95 15.99 11.62
C VAL A 171 -0.53 16.54 11.50
N VAL A 172 0.39 16.06 12.33
CA VAL A 172 1.79 16.47 12.30
C VAL A 172 2.63 15.44 11.54
N LEU A 173 3.37 15.91 10.53
CA LEU A 173 4.19 15.06 9.65
C LEU A 173 5.64 15.54 9.57
N GLY A 174 6.59 14.60 9.54
CA GLY A 174 8.01 14.87 9.31
C GLY A 174 8.41 15.05 7.85
N SER A 175 7.53 15.65 7.02
CA SER A 175 7.85 15.90 5.61
C SER A 175 8.79 17.09 5.46
N ARG A 176 9.84 16.96 4.63
CA ARG A 176 10.83 18.02 4.39
C ARG A 176 10.83 18.43 2.92
N SER A 177 10.96 19.73 2.67
CA SER A 177 10.97 20.32 1.33
C SER A 177 12.19 19.85 0.51
N ALA A 178 13.30 19.57 1.19
CA ALA A 178 14.53 19.06 0.59
C ALA A 178 14.44 17.59 0.12
N GLU A 179 13.36 16.85 0.44
CA GLU A 179 13.22 15.44 0.03
C GLU A 179 12.84 15.26 -1.45
N SER A 180 12.01 16.15 -2.00
CA SER A 180 11.72 16.17 -3.44
C SER A 180 11.03 17.46 -3.87
N ALA A 181 11.25 17.89 -5.12
CA ALA A 181 10.55 19.02 -5.73
C ALA A 181 9.02 18.83 -5.72
N SER A 182 8.54 17.59 -5.87
CA SER A 182 7.11 17.26 -5.79
C SER A 182 6.54 17.46 -4.38
N ARG A 183 7.28 17.14 -3.32
CA ARG A 183 6.85 17.38 -1.93
C ARG A 183 6.78 18.88 -1.64
N ALA A 184 7.77 19.65 -2.08
CA ALA A 184 7.78 21.10 -1.95
C ALA A 184 6.56 21.76 -2.62
N GLN A 185 6.20 21.32 -3.83
CA GLN A 185 5.02 21.83 -4.54
C GLN A 185 3.70 21.52 -3.83
N VAL A 186 3.55 20.30 -3.28
CA VAL A 186 2.34 19.92 -2.53
C VAL A 186 2.20 20.71 -1.24
N ILE A 187 3.30 20.89 -0.50
CA ILE A 187 3.33 21.70 0.73
C ILE A 187 2.91 23.14 0.41
N ALA A 188 3.49 23.74 -0.64
CA ALA A 188 3.17 25.11 -1.03
C ALA A 188 1.71 25.28 -1.48
N LYS A 189 1.17 24.32 -2.23
CA LYS A 189 -0.20 24.40 -2.79
C LYS A 189 -1.30 24.37 -1.74
N HIS A 190 -1.11 23.63 -0.65
CA HIS A 190 -2.16 23.41 0.35
C HIS A 190 -2.00 24.26 1.61
N LYS A 191 -0.97 25.11 1.65
CA LYS A 191 -0.71 26.02 2.76
C LYS A 191 -1.83 27.04 2.90
N ILE A 192 -2.25 27.30 4.13
CA ILE A 192 -3.21 28.34 4.44
C ILE A 192 -2.42 29.63 4.65
N ASP A 193 -2.69 30.64 3.82
CA ASP A 193 -2.00 31.93 3.86
C ASP A 193 -2.02 32.54 5.27
N GLY A 194 -0.86 33.06 5.69
CA GLY A 194 -0.68 33.64 7.02
C GLY A 194 -0.56 32.63 8.17
N THR A 195 -0.58 31.32 7.90
CA THR A 195 -0.44 30.29 8.94
C THR A 195 0.65 29.26 8.62
N ARG A 196 1.07 28.49 9.64
CA ARG A 196 1.94 27.30 9.49
C ARG A 196 1.14 26.01 9.18
N LEU A 197 -0.18 26.11 9.04
CA LEU A 197 -1.05 24.98 8.77
C LEU A 197 -1.38 24.87 7.27
N ALA A 198 -1.58 23.65 6.81
CA ALA A 198 -2.10 23.34 5.48
C ALA A 198 -3.39 22.53 5.59
N ARG A 199 -4.25 22.53 4.56
CA ARG A 199 -5.44 21.66 4.54
C ARG A 199 -5.07 20.25 4.10
N HIS A 200 -5.63 19.24 4.75
CA HIS A 200 -5.51 17.86 4.26
C HIS A 200 -6.29 17.70 2.95
N THR A 201 -5.74 16.99 1.98
CA THR A 201 -6.30 16.89 0.62
C THR A 201 -7.54 16.00 0.55
N THR A 202 -7.58 14.92 1.33
CA THR A 202 -8.62 13.88 1.26
C THR A 202 -9.52 13.80 2.49
N LEU A 203 -9.12 14.39 3.61
CA LEU A 203 -9.83 14.28 4.89
C LEU A 203 -10.34 15.68 5.24
N ALA A 204 -11.66 15.85 5.16
CA ALA A 204 -12.30 17.08 5.60
C ALA A 204 -12.00 17.31 7.09
N ASN A 205 -11.86 18.58 7.48
CA ASN A 205 -11.60 19.01 8.86
C ASN A 205 -10.29 18.49 9.48
N ALA A 206 -9.36 18.01 8.65
CA ALA A 206 -7.99 17.72 9.05
C ALA A 206 -7.03 18.78 8.48
N PHE A 207 -6.16 19.29 9.35
CA PHE A 207 -5.09 20.22 9.00
C PHE A 207 -3.73 19.51 9.07
N ILE A 208 -2.75 19.97 8.32
CA ILE A 208 -1.40 19.42 8.29
C ILE A 208 -0.44 20.45 8.87
N TYR A 209 0.44 20.00 9.77
CA TYR A 209 1.55 20.77 10.30
C TYR A 209 2.87 20.02 10.08
N THR A 210 3.87 20.71 9.52
CA THR A 210 5.18 20.13 9.19
C THR A 210 6.29 20.97 9.84
N PRO A 211 6.64 20.70 11.11
CA PRO A 211 7.53 21.57 11.89
C PRO A 211 8.99 21.60 11.38
N ILE A 212 9.41 20.54 10.67
CA ILE A 212 10.78 20.37 10.17
C ILE A 212 10.85 20.54 8.64
N ASP A 213 9.87 21.19 8.01
CA ASP A 213 9.74 21.32 6.56
C ASP A 213 10.96 21.96 5.87
N THR A 214 11.73 22.78 6.58
CA THR A 214 12.95 23.45 6.08
C THR A 214 14.25 22.72 6.43
N TRP A 215 14.20 21.61 7.17
CA TRP A 215 15.39 20.98 7.74
C TRP A 215 16.17 20.11 6.74
N GLY A 216 17.50 20.11 6.90
CA GLY A 216 18.40 19.14 6.28
C GLY A 216 18.39 17.77 6.98
N VAL A 217 19.12 16.80 6.44
CA VAL A 217 19.30 15.50 7.11
C VAL A 217 20.19 15.65 8.35
N ASP A 218 21.19 16.52 8.27
CA ASP A 218 22.14 16.74 9.37
C ASP A 218 21.46 17.44 10.55
N ASP A 219 20.56 18.39 10.29
CA ASP A 219 19.68 19.00 11.29
C ASP A 219 18.87 17.93 12.05
N VAL A 220 18.30 16.95 11.33
CA VAL A 220 17.51 15.87 11.95
C VAL A 220 18.36 15.05 12.91
N TRP A 221 19.54 14.60 12.49
CA TRP A 221 20.42 13.81 13.35
C TRP A 221 21.05 14.62 14.49
N LYS A 222 21.35 15.90 14.23
CA LYS A 222 21.81 16.85 15.25
C LYS A 222 20.79 16.98 16.37
N LEU A 223 19.48 17.01 16.07
CA LEU A 223 18.43 17.01 17.10
C LEU A 223 18.41 15.69 17.88
N LEU A 224 18.51 14.55 17.19
CA LEU A 224 18.41 13.22 17.79
C LEU A 224 19.62 12.81 18.65
N ARG A 225 20.76 13.50 18.50
CA ARG A 225 22.01 13.22 19.23
C ARG A 225 22.44 14.37 20.14
N GLY A 226 22.27 15.62 19.72
CA GLY A 226 23.13 16.75 20.11
C GLY A 226 23.02 17.23 21.55
N ALA A 227 21.94 16.92 22.27
CA ALA A 227 21.67 17.46 23.60
C ALA A 227 22.79 17.17 24.64
N PHE A 228 23.47 16.03 24.54
CA PHE A 228 24.55 15.64 25.48
C PHE A 228 25.73 16.62 25.53
N ARG A 229 25.93 17.45 24.50
CA ARG A 229 27.03 18.44 24.46
C ARG A 229 26.81 19.62 25.40
N TYR A 230 25.57 19.78 25.88
CA TYR A 230 25.12 20.94 26.64
C TYR A 230 24.71 20.59 28.07
N SER A 231 24.55 19.32 28.40
CA SER A 231 24.21 18.87 29.75
C SER A 231 24.96 17.60 30.10
N SER A 232 25.54 17.56 31.31
CA SER A 232 26.16 16.37 31.88
C SER A 232 25.15 15.29 32.24
N ASP A 233 23.87 15.64 32.35
CA ASP A 233 22.80 14.74 32.79
C ASP A 233 22.21 13.95 31.61
N VAL A 234 22.48 14.41 30.37
CA VAL A 234 22.00 13.79 29.15
C VAL A 234 23.12 12.97 28.54
N THR A 235 22.94 11.66 28.47
CA THR A 235 23.90 10.77 27.81
C THR A 235 23.82 10.92 26.29
N GLU A 236 24.91 10.59 25.60
CA GLU A 236 24.92 10.66 24.14
C GLU A 236 23.81 9.78 23.53
N TRP A 237 23.06 10.35 22.58
CA TRP A 237 21.88 9.76 21.93
C TRP A 237 20.62 9.66 22.78
N GLU A 238 20.63 10.09 24.04
CA GLU A 238 19.47 9.95 24.92
C GLU A 238 18.24 10.69 24.40
N THR A 239 17.09 10.02 24.49
CA THR A 239 15.80 10.57 24.08
C THR A 239 15.17 11.38 25.21
N PRO A 240 14.40 12.44 24.93
CA PRO A 240 13.85 13.30 25.98
C PRO A 240 12.81 12.62 26.89
N TRP A 241 12.23 11.50 26.46
CA TRP A 241 11.30 10.68 27.27
C TRP A 241 12.00 9.61 28.14
N GLY A 242 13.34 9.59 28.16
CA GLY A 242 14.15 8.70 29.00
C GLY A 242 14.04 7.19 28.69
N GLY A 243 14.85 6.39 29.39
CA GLY A 243 14.81 4.91 29.35
C GLY A 243 15.32 4.26 28.05
N GLY A 244 15.84 5.05 27.11
CA GLY A 244 16.44 4.59 25.87
C GLY A 244 17.21 5.70 25.16
N ASN A 245 17.78 5.37 24.01
CA ASN A 245 18.53 6.30 23.18
C ASN A 245 18.29 6.02 21.69
N ASN A 246 18.67 6.96 20.85
CA ASN A 246 18.53 6.91 19.40
C ASN A 246 19.66 6.12 18.71
N LEU A 247 20.62 5.56 19.46
CA LEU A 247 21.76 4.84 18.90
C LEU A 247 21.34 3.61 18.08
N PRO A 248 20.42 2.73 18.53
CA PRO A 248 19.94 1.62 17.71
C PRO A 248 19.30 2.07 16.39
N LEU A 249 18.62 3.23 16.38
CA LEU A 249 18.07 3.80 15.16
C LEU A 249 19.20 4.25 14.23
N TRP A 250 20.21 4.95 14.76
CA TRP A 250 21.39 5.34 13.99
C TRP A 250 22.13 4.12 13.42
N THR A 251 22.42 3.11 14.25
CA THR A 251 23.06 1.85 13.86
C THR A 251 22.28 1.16 12.75
N LEU A 252 20.95 1.08 12.87
CA LEU A 252 20.09 0.54 11.81
C LEU A 252 20.36 1.28 10.49
N TYR A 253 20.26 2.62 10.47
CA TYR A 253 20.57 3.46 9.30
C TYR A 253 21.96 3.19 8.73
N MET A 254 22.99 3.11 9.57
CA MET A 254 24.36 2.78 9.18
C MET A 254 24.44 1.39 8.52
N ASP A 255 23.93 0.36 9.18
CA ASP A 255 24.01 -1.05 8.78
C ASP A 255 23.26 -1.35 7.49
N SER A 256 22.45 -0.43 7.01
CA SER A 256 21.68 -0.58 5.76
C SER A 256 22.20 0.23 4.60
N SER A 257 23.10 1.16 4.87
CA SER A 257 23.56 2.13 3.88
C SER A 257 24.51 1.48 2.87
N GLY A 258 24.91 0.22 3.06
CA GLY A 258 25.79 -0.55 2.19
C GLY A 258 27.21 0.03 2.07
N GLN A 259 27.52 1.08 2.84
CA GLN A 259 28.82 1.74 2.93
C GLN A 259 29.37 1.44 4.32
N GLY A 260 30.12 0.35 4.45
CA GLY A 260 30.59 -0.22 5.71
C GLY A 260 31.62 0.60 6.50
N GLU A 261 31.63 1.93 6.40
CA GLU A 261 32.32 2.86 7.30
C GLU A 261 31.94 4.29 6.86
N CYS A 262 31.38 5.11 7.76
CA CYS A 262 31.17 6.55 7.51
C CYS A 262 32.44 7.26 8.00
N PRO A 263 33.19 8.00 7.16
CA PRO A 263 34.25 8.86 7.67
C PRO A 263 33.57 9.85 8.59
N MET A 264 34.03 9.95 9.84
CA MET A 264 33.64 11.04 10.75
C MET A 264 33.70 12.35 9.96
N VAL A 265 32.53 12.93 9.69
CA VAL A 265 32.40 14.13 8.85
C VAL A 265 33.02 15.30 9.62
N ILE A 266 34.23 15.68 9.22
CA ILE A 266 34.94 16.89 9.69
C ILE A 266 34.65 18.08 8.74
N ASP A 267 33.94 17.86 7.62
CA ASP A 267 33.71 18.83 6.54
C ASP A 267 32.34 18.64 5.84
N ASP A 268 31.64 19.75 5.58
CA ASP A 268 30.36 19.90 4.85
C ASP A 268 30.34 19.29 3.43
N SER A 269 31.49 18.91 2.86
CA SER A 269 31.59 18.31 1.52
C SER A 269 31.31 16.81 1.44
N THR A 270 31.22 16.11 2.58
CA THR A 270 31.01 14.65 2.63
C THR A 270 29.51 14.28 2.64
N PRO A 271 29.01 13.44 1.71
CA PRO A 271 27.60 13.03 1.68
C PRO A 271 27.17 12.35 2.99
N SER A 272 26.07 12.79 3.60
CA SER A 272 25.63 12.25 4.89
C SER A 272 25.12 10.80 4.82
N CYS A 273 25.68 9.96 5.70
CA CYS A 273 25.17 8.63 5.99
C CYS A 273 23.79 8.77 6.69
N GLY A 274 22.72 8.18 6.13
CA GLY A 274 21.36 8.34 6.67
C GLY A 274 20.19 8.45 5.67
N ASN A 275 20.47 8.33 4.37
CA ASN A 275 19.42 8.33 3.32
C ASN A 275 18.79 6.95 3.05
N SER A 276 19.29 5.89 3.70
CA SER A 276 18.77 4.55 3.53
C SER A 276 17.32 4.44 4.03
N ARG A 277 16.49 3.68 3.31
CA ARG A 277 15.07 3.48 3.63
C ARG A 277 14.82 2.00 3.93
N PHE A 278 14.38 1.74 5.15
CA PHE A 278 13.89 0.44 5.59
C PHE A 278 12.40 0.36 5.35
N GLY A 279 11.94 -0.76 4.81
CA GLY A 279 10.52 -1.01 4.63
C GLY A 279 10.13 -2.43 4.99
N CYS A 280 9.01 -2.87 4.43
CA CYS A 280 8.56 -4.23 4.58
C CYS A 280 9.50 -5.22 3.91
N TRP A 281 9.78 -6.33 4.59
CA TRP A 281 10.67 -7.38 4.10
C TRP A 281 10.09 -8.09 2.86
N THR A 282 8.79 -7.91 2.60
CA THR A 282 8.07 -8.44 1.43
C THR A 282 8.06 -7.48 0.22
N CYS A 283 8.75 -6.34 0.29
CA CYS A 283 8.66 -5.30 -0.74
C CYS A 283 9.28 -5.74 -2.08
N THR A 284 8.45 -5.97 -3.10
CA THR A 284 8.88 -6.31 -4.47
C THR A 284 8.95 -5.11 -5.43
N VAL A 285 8.64 -3.90 -4.96
CA VAL A 285 8.63 -2.69 -5.82
C VAL A 285 10.04 -2.26 -6.22
N VAL A 286 11.01 -2.50 -5.35
CA VAL A 286 12.44 -2.31 -5.64
C VAL A 286 12.99 -3.59 -6.28
N THR A 287 14.03 -3.49 -7.09
CA THR A 287 14.60 -4.68 -7.73
C THR A 287 15.38 -5.53 -6.71
N LYS A 288 16.24 -4.88 -5.93
CA LYS A 288 17.01 -5.48 -4.83
C LYS A 288 16.72 -4.74 -3.53
N ASP A 289 16.54 -5.49 -2.45
CA ASP A 289 16.40 -4.93 -1.12
C ASP A 289 17.78 -4.77 -0.49
N ARG A 290 18.46 -3.65 -0.81
CA ARG A 290 19.80 -3.37 -0.31
C ARG A 290 19.85 -3.25 1.21
N ALA A 291 18.77 -2.76 1.83
CA ALA A 291 18.73 -2.61 3.28
C ALA A 291 18.73 -3.99 3.95
N MET A 292 17.90 -4.91 3.46
CA MET A 292 17.87 -6.28 3.96
C MET A 292 19.15 -7.07 3.63
N GLU A 293 19.69 -6.92 2.43
CA GLU A 293 20.99 -7.51 2.03
C GLU A 293 22.11 -7.05 2.98
N SER A 294 22.14 -5.76 3.30
CA SER A 294 23.15 -5.16 4.18
C SER A 294 22.97 -5.60 5.64
N LEU A 295 21.74 -5.71 6.15
CA LEU A 295 21.47 -6.26 7.48
C LEU A 295 21.93 -7.72 7.62
N VAL A 296 21.68 -8.55 6.59
CA VAL A 296 22.15 -9.94 6.53
C VAL A 296 23.68 -10.00 6.56
N GLN A 297 24.36 -9.09 5.85
CA GLN A 297 25.82 -8.99 5.84
C GLN A 297 26.38 -8.50 7.19
N ASN A 298 25.65 -7.65 7.90
CA ASN A 298 26.06 -7.02 9.15
C ASN A 298 25.61 -7.78 10.42
N GLY A 299 25.31 -9.08 10.31
CA GLY A 299 25.11 -9.97 11.47
C GLY A 299 23.71 -10.58 11.58
N GLU A 300 22.73 -10.10 10.82
CA GLU A 300 21.36 -10.62 10.85
C GLU A 300 21.14 -11.76 9.84
N GLN A 301 22.05 -12.73 9.82
CA GLN A 301 22.08 -13.82 8.82
C GLN A 301 20.81 -14.67 8.80
N TRP A 302 20.10 -14.77 9.94
CA TRP A 302 18.83 -15.48 10.07
C TRP A 302 17.72 -14.90 9.17
N MET A 303 17.86 -13.67 8.68
CA MET A 303 16.93 -13.06 7.72
C MET A 303 17.14 -13.51 6.27
N ALA A 304 18.23 -14.22 5.95
CA ALA A 304 18.50 -14.67 4.58
C ALA A 304 17.35 -15.47 3.94
N PRO A 305 16.67 -16.40 4.64
CA PRO A 305 15.50 -17.11 4.08
C PRO A 305 14.32 -16.19 3.76
N LEU A 306 14.13 -15.09 4.51
CA LEU A 306 13.09 -14.10 4.23
C LEU A 306 13.43 -13.31 2.95
N LEU A 307 14.70 -12.97 2.75
CA LEU A 307 15.19 -12.31 1.54
C LEU A 307 15.02 -13.21 0.31
N GLU A 308 15.31 -14.51 0.45
CA GLU A 308 15.08 -15.51 -0.61
C GLU A 308 13.61 -15.62 -0.98
N PHE A 309 12.72 -15.69 0.02
CA PHE A 309 11.26 -15.74 -0.20
C PHE A 309 10.77 -14.48 -0.93
N ARG A 310 11.22 -13.30 -0.49
CA ARG A 310 10.93 -12.03 -1.17
C ARG A 310 11.42 -12.01 -2.61
N ASN A 311 12.63 -12.49 -2.86
CA ASN A 311 13.21 -12.53 -4.20
C ASN A 311 12.46 -13.50 -5.12
N MET A 312 11.97 -14.62 -4.57
CA MET A 312 11.07 -15.52 -5.28
C MET A 312 9.78 -14.80 -5.69
N LEU A 313 9.11 -14.07 -4.79
CA LEU A 313 7.93 -13.27 -5.14
C LEU A 313 8.25 -12.19 -6.19
N ALA A 314 9.39 -11.51 -6.09
CA ALA A 314 9.80 -10.48 -7.04
C ALA A 314 9.94 -11.04 -8.47
N LYS A 315 10.54 -12.22 -8.62
CA LYS A 315 10.72 -12.91 -9.92
C LYS A 315 9.39 -13.17 -10.63
N THR A 316 8.33 -13.48 -9.88
CA THR A 316 6.99 -13.72 -10.47
C THR A 316 6.39 -12.46 -11.15
N THR A 317 6.94 -11.28 -10.90
CA THR A 317 6.50 -10.02 -11.52
C THR A 317 7.15 -9.74 -12.87
N GLU A 318 8.21 -10.48 -13.21
CA GLU A 318 8.94 -10.36 -14.47
C GLU A 318 8.03 -10.72 -15.65
N PRO A 319 8.07 -9.98 -16.78
CA PRO A 319 7.13 -10.19 -17.89
C PRO A 319 7.08 -11.62 -18.43
N GLU A 320 8.21 -12.31 -18.45
CA GLU A 320 8.37 -13.67 -19.01
C GLU A 320 7.75 -14.74 -18.12
N GLU A 321 7.76 -14.52 -16.79
CA GLU A 321 7.25 -15.48 -15.81
C GLU A 321 5.76 -15.28 -15.49
N LYS A 322 5.13 -14.19 -15.97
CA LYS A 322 3.73 -13.87 -15.60
C LYS A 322 2.75 -14.98 -15.95
N ASP A 323 2.84 -15.52 -17.16
CA ASP A 323 1.89 -16.53 -17.67
C ASP A 323 2.05 -17.88 -16.97
N LYS A 324 3.21 -18.12 -16.36
CA LYS A 324 3.46 -19.31 -15.54
C LYS A 324 2.73 -19.24 -14.21
N TYR A 325 2.78 -18.11 -13.51
CA TYR A 325 2.22 -17.99 -12.15
C TYR A 325 0.80 -17.45 -12.10
N ARG A 326 0.35 -16.75 -13.14
CA ARG A 326 -0.91 -15.99 -13.12
C ARG A 326 -1.96 -16.63 -14.00
N ASN A 327 -3.19 -16.65 -13.51
CA ASN A 327 -4.36 -17.05 -14.25
C ASN A 327 -4.61 -16.07 -15.40
N PHE A 328 -4.97 -16.55 -16.59
CA PHE A 328 -5.30 -15.69 -17.73
C PHE A 328 -6.65 -14.96 -17.55
N LYS A 329 -7.51 -15.43 -16.63
CA LYS A 329 -8.78 -14.79 -16.24
C LYS A 329 -8.59 -13.84 -15.08
N ARG A 330 -9.16 -12.64 -15.17
CA ARG A 330 -9.23 -11.69 -14.04
C ARG A 330 -10.12 -12.26 -12.93
N ARG A 331 -10.09 -11.68 -11.73
CA ARG A 331 -11.01 -12.08 -10.64
C ARG A 331 -12.50 -11.87 -10.96
N THR A 332 -12.83 -11.16 -12.04
CA THR A 332 -14.18 -11.09 -12.58
C THR A 332 -14.63 -12.38 -13.28
N GLY A 333 -13.71 -13.34 -13.49
CA GLY A 333 -13.92 -14.55 -14.28
C GLY A 333 -13.80 -14.33 -15.79
N LYS A 334 -13.37 -13.14 -16.24
CA LYS A 334 -13.26 -12.79 -17.67
C LYS A 334 -11.82 -12.54 -18.11
N VAL A 335 -11.52 -12.84 -19.36
CA VAL A 335 -10.27 -12.47 -20.02
C VAL A 335 -10.37 -11.01 -20.45
N SER A 336 -9.34 -10.22 -20.14
CA SER A 336 -9.26 -8.83 -20.56
C SER A 336 -8.05 -8.64 -21.46
N TYR A 337 -8.19 -7.85 -22.52
CA TYR A 337 -7.11 -7.54 -23.46
C TYR A 337 -6.62 -6.10 -23.22
N GLN A 338 -5.35 -5.84 -23.50
CA GLN A 338 -4.78 -4.49 -23.38
C GLN A 338 -5.42 -3.53 -24.39
N TYR A 339 -5.59 -2.26 -24.00
CA TYR A 339 -6.04 -1.18 -24.87
C TYR A 339 -4.94 -0.81 -25.88
N LEU A 340 -5.33 -0.40 -27.09
CA LEU A 340 -4.42 0.13 -28.11
C LEU A 340 -3.65 1.34 -27.54
N LYS A 341 -2.33 1.34 -27.67
CA LYS A 341 -1.54 2.57 -27.51
C LYS A 341 -1.64 3.38 -28.81
N GLU A 342 -1.73 4.70 -28.71
CA GLU A 342 -1.70 5.58 -29.89
C GLU A 342 -0.47 5.27 -30.75
N GLY A 343 -0.70 4.84 -32.00
CA GLY A 343 0.35 4.51 -32.98
C GLY A 343 0.72 3.03 -33.12
N GLU A 344 0.09 2.09 -32.39
CA GLU A 344 0.25 0.66 -32.65
C GLU A 344 -0.71 0.16 -33.75
N ASP A 345 -0.17 -0.64 -34.67
CA ASP A 345 -0.89 -1.22 -35.81
C ASP A 345 -2.05 -2.13 -35.33
N ILE A 346 -3.21 -2.02 -35.98
CA ILE A 346 -4.44 -2.78 -35.62
C ILE A 346 -4.24 -4.30 -35.75
N SER A 347 -3.20 -4.72 -36.48
CA SER A 347 -2.84 -6.12 -36.79
C SER A 347 -2.05 -6.87 -35.71
N VAL A 348 -1.56 -6.19 -34.67
CA VAL A 348 -0.77 -6.84 -33.60
C VAL A 348 -1.67 -7.62 -32.64
N GLU A 349 -1.41 -8.92 -32.44
CA GLU A 349 -2.15 -9.75 -31.49
C GLU A 349 -2.13 -9.12 -30.09
N ARG A 350 -3.32 -8.80 -29.57
CA ARG A 350 -3.48 -8.15 -28.25
C ARG A 350 -3.04 -9.12 -27.16
N LYS A 351 -2.01 -8.75 -26.38
CA LYS A 351 -1.66 -9.48 -25.16
C LYS A 351 -2.80 -9.35 -24.15
N HIS A 352 -3.20 -10.47 -23.57
CA HIS A 352 -4.17 -10.49 -22.48
C HIS A 352 -3.55 -9.85 -21.21
N VAL A 353 -4.40 -9.36 -20.32
CA VAL A 353 -4.00 -8.80 -19.03
C VAL A 353 -4.07 -9.94 -18.00
N PRO A 354 -2.93 -10.39 -17.44
CA PRO A 354 -2.95 -11.50 -16.50
C PRO A 354 -3.79 -11.17 -15.26
N GLY A 355 -4.45 -12.20 -14.75
CA GLY A 355 -5.30 -12.23 -13.57
C GLY A 355 -4.55 -12.53 -12.27
N PRO A 356 -5.21 -13.10 -11.25
CA PRO A 356 -4.58 -13.41 -9.98
C PRO A 356 -3.56 -14.56 -10.10
N TYR A 357 -2.73 -14.76 -9.08
CA TYR A 357 -1.90 -15.95 -8.96
C TYR A 357 -2.77 -17.21 -8.87
N LEU A 358 -2.34 -18.28 -9.56
CA LEU A 358 -3.02 -19.58 -9.55
C LEU A 358 -3.06 -20.15 -8.12
N LEU A 359 -4.13 -20.89 -7.80
CA LEU A 359 -4.32 -21.46 -6.45
C LEU A 359 -3.15 -22.35 -6.02
N LYS A 360 -2.63 -23.19 -6.93
CA LYS A 360 -1.50 -24.09 -6.64
C LYS A 360 -0.26 -23.35 -6.10
N TYR A 361 0.07 -22.18 -6.65
CA TYR A 361 1.24 -21.41 -6.20
C TYR A 361 0.95 -20.68 -4.88
N ARG A 362 -0.29 -20.21 -4.69
CA ARG A 362 -0.72 -19.64 -3.40
C ARG A 362 -0.59 -20.67 -2.28
N GLN A 363 -0.98 -21.92 -2.53
CA GLN A 363 -0.83 -23.04 -1.60
C GLN A 363 0.65 -23.35 -1.32
N GLU A 364 1.48 -23.46 -2.36
CA GLU A 364 2.92 -23.71 -2.22
C GLU A 364 3.62 -22.61 -1.41
N TRP A 365 3.32 -21.34 -1.70
CA TRP A 365 3.93 -20.21 -1.00
C TRP A 365 3.44 -20.08 0.44
N LEU A 366 2.18 -20.42 0.71
CA LEU A 366 1.68 -20.50 2.09
C LEU A 366 2.45 -21.57 2.88
N GLU A 367 2.62 -22.77 2.32
CA GLU A 367 3.37 -23.84 2.98
C GLU A 367 4.83 -23.42 3.24
N LYS A 368 5.49 -22.77 2.27
CA LYS A 368 6.83 -22.19 2.46
C LYS A 368 6.85 -21.14 3.57
N LEU A 369 5.89 -20.22 3.60
CA LEU A 369 5.79 -19.17 4.62
C LEU A 369 5.60 -19.74 6.03
N LEU A 370 4.72 -20.74 6.19
CA LEU A 370 4.50 -21.41 7.47
C LEU A 370 5.74 -22.17 7.96
N ASN A 371 6.46 -22.82 7.05
CA ASN A 371 7.72 -23.47 7.41
C ASN A 371 8.78 -22.45 7.84
N LEU A 372 8.88 -21.30 7.16
CA LEU A 372 9.76 -20.21 7.56
C LEU A 372 9.41 -19.68 8.96
N ASP A 373 8.13 -19.38 9.21
CA ASP A 373 7.64 -18.92 10.51
C ASP A 373 7.99 -19.93 11.63
N LYS A 374 7.77 -21.22 11.39
CA LYS A 374 8.10 -22.30 12.33
C LYS A 374 9.61 -22.38 12.62
N VAL A 375 10.46 -22.33 11.58
CA VAL A 375 11.92 -22.42 11.74
C VAL A 375 12.47 -21.22 12.50
N LEU A 376 12.03 -20.00 12.18
CA LEU A 376 12.49 -18.79 12.86
C LEU A 376 12.07 -18.77 14.33
N LYS A 377 10.85 -19.19 14.65
CA LYS A 377 10.40 -19.35 16.05
C LYS A 377 11.22 -20.41 16.80
N ALA A 378 11.53 -21.53 16.15
CA ALA A 378 12.36 -22.58 16.74
C ALA A 378 13.81 -22.12 17.00
N GLN A 379 14.32 -21.16 16.24
CA GLN A 379 15.62 -20.51 16.46
C GLN A 379 15.59 -19.46 17.59
N GLY A 380 14.42 -19.23 18.21
CA GLY A 380 14.25 -18.30 19.32
C GLY A 380 13.93 -16.86 18.89
N HIS A 381 13.62 -16.63 17.60
CA HIS A 381 13.18 -15.32 17.15
C HIS A 381 11.69 -15.13 17.43
N ASP A 382 11.35 -14.12 18.25
CA ASP A 382 9.96 -13.72 18.52
C ASP A 382 9.39 -12.95 17.33
N ILE A 383 8.97 -13.69 16.30
CA ILE A 383 8.46 -13.16 15.04
C ILE A 383 7.19 -13.90 14.67
N GLN A 384 6.19 -13.16 14.18
CA GLN A 384 4.98 -13.73 13.59
C GLN A 384 4.90 -13.25 12.14
N LEU A 385 5.23 -14.12 11.18
CA LEU A 385 5.22 -13.75 9.76
C LEU A 385 3.81 -13.70 9.16
N ILE A 386 2.89 -14.47 9.74
CA ILE A 386 1.48 -14.55 9.35
C ILE A 386 0.62 -14.78 10.58
N THR A 387 -0.52 -14.10 10.66
CA THR A 387 -1.44 -14.18 11.79
C THR A 387 -2.52 -15.25 11.59
N GLU A 388 -3.12 -15.72 12.69
CA GLU A 388 -4.25 -16.66 12.62
C GLU A 388 -5.43 -16.05 11.85
N GLY A 389 -5.72 -14.76 12.08
CA GLY A 389 -6.76 -14.04 11.34
C GLY A 389 -6.50 -14.03 9.83
N GLU A 390 -5.25 -13.88 9.41
CA GLU A 390 -4.88 -13.98 8.00
C GLU A 390 -5.10 -15.38 7.44
N LEU A 391 -4.76 -16.43 8.19
CA LEU A 391 -5.02 -17.82 7.77
C LEU A 391 -6.51 -18.09 7.56
N HIS A 392 -7.36 -17.62 8.47
CA HIS A 392 -8.81 -17.69 8.31
C HIS A 392 -9.30 -16.92 7.08
N ALA A 393 -8.79 -15.70 6.86
CA ALA A 393 -9.15 -14.89 5.70
C ALA A 393 -8.71 -15.54 4.38
N ILE A 394 -7.50 -16.11 4.34
CA ILE A 394 -6.97 -16.82 3.16
C ILE A 394 -7.85 -18.04 2.85
N ARG A 395 -8.21 -18.85 3.86
CA ARG A 395 -9.08 -20.02 3.67
C ARG A 395 -10.41 -19.60 3.04
N GLN A 396 -11.02 -18.54 3.55
CA GLN A 396 -12.28 -18.01 3.03
C GLN A 396 -12.15 -17.49 1.59
N GLU A 397 -11.03 -16.85 1.23
CA GLU A 397 -10.77 -16.42 -0.14
C GLU A 397 -10.52 -17.59 -1.10
N TRP A 398 -9.95 -18.71 -0.63
CA TRP A 398 -9.75 -19.91 -1.44
C TRP A 398 -11.04 -20.69 -1.70
N LEU A 399 -11.85 -20.89 -0.64
CA LEU A 399 -13.16 -21.54 -0.76
C LEU A 399 -14.06 -20.79 -1.76
N ASN A 400 -14.02 -19.45 -1.74
CA ASN A 400 -14.85 -18.60 -2.59
C ASN A 400 -14.10 -18.02 -3.80
N ASP A 401 -12.99 -18.65 -4.23
CA ASP A 401 -12.18 -18.09 -5.31
C ASP A 401 -13.02 -17.98 -6.61
N PRO A 402 -13.00 -16.82 -7.29
CA PRO A 402 -13.85 -16.62 -8.45
C PRO A 402 -13.46 -17.47 -9.67
N ASN A 403 -12.22 -17.96 -9.73
CA ASN A 403 -11.66 -18.70 -10.85
C ASN A 403 -11.38 -20.17 -10.51
N GLU A 404 -10.89 -20.46 -9.30
CA GLU A 404 -10.39 -21.76 -8.85
C GLU A 404 -10.90 -22.10 -7.42
N PRO A 405 -12.20 -22.39 -7.20
CA PRO A 405 -12.74 -22.71 -5.88
C PRO A 405 -12.04 -23.91 -5.21
N ASP A 406 -11.58 -23.76 -3.96
CA ASP A 406 -10.86 -24.82 -3.23
C ASP A 406 -11.81 -25.76 -2.46
N TRP A 407 -12.62 -26.58 -3.16
CA TRP A 407 -13.51 -27.56 -2.52
C TRP A 407 -12.79 -28.61 -1.67
N ASN A 408 -11.48 -28.80 -1.88
CA ASN A 408 -10.66 -29.70 -1.07
C ASN A 408 -10.31 -29.13 0.31
N ASP A 409 -10.63 -27.86 0.55
CA ASP A 409 -10.31 -27.13 1.78
C ASP A 409 -8.86 -27.38 2.20
N SER A 410 -7.94 -26.92 1.34
CA SER A 410 -6.54 -27.34 1.38
C SER A 410 -5.77 -26.69 2.53
N LEU A 411 -6.19 -25.51 2.99
CA LEU A 411 -5.46 -24.73 3.99
C LEU A 411 -5.32 -25.44 5.35
N PRO A 412 -6.38 -25.98 5.97
CA PRO A 412 -6.25 -26.78 7.20
C PRO A 412 -5.26 -27.94 7.07
N LYS A 413 -5.29 -28.64 5.91
CA LYS A 413 -4.38 -29.77 5.63
C LYS A 413 -2.92 -29.32 5.54
N ILE A 414 -2.65 -28.17 4.88
CA ILE A 414 -1.32 -27.57 4.80
C ILE A 414 -0.84 -27.18 6.20
N TYR A 415 -1.68 -26.51 6.99
CA TYR A 415 -1.32 -26.10 8.35
C TYR A 415 -0.97 -27.30 9.23
N LYS A 416 -1.81 -28.34 9.23
CA LYS A 416 -1.59 -29.57 9.99
C LYS A 416 -0.31 -30.29 9.58
N ARG A 417 0.03 -30.29 8.29
CA ARG A 417 1.29 -30.87 7.79
C ARG A 417 2.51 -30.14 8.35
N VAL A 418 2.46 -28.82 8.46
CA VAL A 418 3.58 -28.01 8.95
C VAL A 418 3.69 -28.06 10.47
N TYR A 419 2.59 -27.87 11.21
CA TYR A 419 2.62 -27.72 12.68
C TYR A 419 2.26 -29.00 13.45
N GLY A 420 1.74 -30.04 12.78
CA GLY A 420 1.34 -31.31 13.39
C GLY A 420 0.03 -31.25 14.20
N HIS A 421 -0.62 -30.10 14.28
CA HIS A 421 -1.90 -29.91 14.96
C HIS A 421 -2.83 -29.00 14.13
N ASP A 422 -4.11 -28.99 14.49
CA ASP A 422 -5.12 -28.16 13.84
C ASP A 422 -5.28 -26.83 14.59
N LEU A 423 -5.46 -25.74 13.83
CA LEU A 423 -5.90 -24.45 14.37
C LEU A 423 -7.39 -24.53 14.73
N ALA A 424 -7.90 -23.55 15.48
CA ALA A 424 -9.33 -23.39 15.78
C ALA A 424 -10.13 -22.96 14.53
N TRP A 425 -10.18 -23.81 13.52
CA TRP A 425 -10.89 -23.57 12.27
C TRP A 425 -12.39 -23.38 12.50
N GLN A 426 -12.96 -22.33 11.92
CA GLN A 426 -14.41 -22.21 11.84
C GLN A 426 -14.95 -23.32 10.92
N ILE A 427 -15.98 -24.03 11.38
CA ILE A 427 -16.69 -25.02 10.58
C ILE A 427 -17.52 -24.24 9.56
N ASP A 428 -17.19 -24.38 8.29
CA ASP A 428 -17.97 -23.81 7.21
C ASP A 428 -18.90 -24.90 6.66
N GLU A 429 -20.20 -24.73 6.83
CA GLU A 429 -21.21 -25.70 6.35
C GLU A 429 -21.22 -25.85 4.82
N ARG A 430 -20.54 -24.96 4.08
CA ARG A 430 -20.38 -25.08 2.61
C ARG A 430 -19.41 -26.18 2.21
N VAL A 431 -18.59 -26.69 3.11
CA VAL A 431 -17.62 -27.78 2.88
C VAL A 431 -18.33 -29.16 2.74
N ARG A 432 -19.66 -29.18 2.59
CA ARG A 432 -20.48 -30.40 2.40
C ARG A 432 -20.06 -31.26 1.20
N PHE A 433 -19.39 -30.68 0.19
CA PHE A 433 -18.97 -31.38 -1.04
C PHE A 433 -17.44 -31.58 -1.15
N ALA A 434 -16.75 -31.79 -0.03
CA ALA A 434 -15.30 -31.95 -0.02
C ALA A 434 -14.83 -33.38 -0.39
N GLY A 435 -13.66 -33.47 -1.02
CA GLY A 435 -12.97 -34.75 -1.25
C GLY A 435 -13.60 -35.59 -2.37
N ALA A 436 -14.29 -36.67 -2.02
CA ALA A 436 -14.83 -37.63 -3.00
C ALA A 436 -15.86 -37.01 -3.95
N ASP A 437 -16.68 -36.09 -3.45
CA ASP A 437 -17.70 -35.40 -4.24
C ASP A 437 -17.08 -34.45 -5.27
N ALA A 438 -15.99 -33.75 -4.90
CA ALA A 438 -15.24 -32.89 -5.81
C ALA A 438 -14.58 -33.69 -6.94
N GLY A 439 -14.02 -34.87 -6.62
CA GLY A 439 -13.44 -35.79 -7.60
C GLY A 439 -14.49 -36.33 -8.58
N LEU A 440 -15.62 -36.82 -8.06
CA LEU A 440 -16.73 -37.31 -8.88
C LEU A 440 -17.30 -36.20 -9.79
N LEU A 441 -17.46 -34.98 -9.27
CA LEU A 441 -17.93 -33.86 -10.08
C LEU A 441 -16.96 -33.53 -11.21
N HIS A 442 -15.64 -33.61 -10.96
CA HIS A 442 -14.64 -33.39 -11.99
C HIS A 442 -14.72 -34.45 -13.09
N GLU A 443 -14.88 -35.73 -12.72
CA GLU A 443 -15.06 -36.84 -13.66
C GLU A 443 -16.32 -36.64 -14.52
N LEU A 444 -17.47 -36.39 -13.89
CA LEU A 444 -18.76 -36.19 -14.58
C LEU A 444 -18.77 -34.95 -15.47
N ALA A 445 -18.21 -33.84 -14.99
CA ALA A 445 -18.16 -32.61 -15.77
C ALA A 445 -17.27 -32.81 -17.02
N THR A 446 -16.15 -33.52 -16.87
CA THR A 446 -15.26 -33.86 -18.00
C THR A 446 -15.96 -34.77 -19.00
N GLU A 447 -16.68 -35.79 -18.54
CA GLU A 447 -17.47 -36.70 -19.39
C GLU A 447 -18.51 -35.94 -20.24
N HIS A 448 -19.16 -34.93 -19.66
CA HIS A 448 -20.17 -34.12 -20.33
C HIS A 448 -19.62 -32.89 -21.06
N GLY A 449 -18.30 -32.69 -21.11
CA GLY A 449 -17.68 -31.52 -21.75
C GLY A 449 -18.02 -30.19 -21.07
N ILE A 450 -18.30 -30.22 -19.76
CA ILE A 450 -18.62 -29.06 -18.94
C ILE A 450 -17.43 -28.72 -18.07
N VAL A 451 -17.15 -27.43 -17.90
CA VAL A 451 -16.06 -26.95 -17.05
C VAL A 451 -16.44 -27.14 -15.56
N PRO A 452 -15.70 -27.97 -14.79
CA PRO A 452 -16.05 -28.34 -13.41
C PRO A 452 -16.26 -27.14 -12.49
N GLU A 453 -15.40 -26.13 -12.60
CA GLU A 453 -15.40 -24.93 -11.76
C GLU A 453 -16.70 -24.12 -11.94
N MET A 454 -17.32 -24.15 -13.13
CA MET A 454 -18.61 -23.50 -13.36
C MET A 454 -19.71 -24.17 -12.55
N VAL A 455 -19.75 -25.51 -12.57
CA VAL A 455 -20.77 -26.30 -11.85
C VAL A 455 -20.59 -26.15 -10.35
N MET A 456 -19.35 -26.21 -9.86
CA MET A 456 -19.02 -25.96 -8.44
C MET A 456 -19.60 -24.63 -7.97
N LYS A 457 -19.39 -23.54 -8.73
CA LYS A 457 -19.92 -22.22 -8.36
C LYS A 457 -21.44 -22.12 -8.39
N LEU A 458 -22.10 -22.85 -9.29
CA LEU A 458 -23.56 -22.89 -9.33
C LEU A 458 -24.12 -23.63 -8.10
N ILE A 459 -23.47 -24.70 -7.68
CA ILE A 459 -23.80 -25.44 -6.45
C ILE A 459 -23.55 -24.55 -5.23
N ASP A 460 -22.37 -23.93 -5.12
CA ASP A 460 -22.02 -23.01 -4.02
C ASP A 460 -23.01 -21.84 -3.92
N LEU A 461 -23.44 -21.32 -5.07
CA LEU A 461 -24.46 -20.29 -5.12
C LEU A 461 -25.79 -20.79 -4.53
N GLU A 462 -26.26 -21.98 -4.91
CA GLU A 462 -27.51 -22.55 -4.38
C GLU A 462 -27.42 -22.79 -2.87
N ILE A 463 -26.32 -23.36 -2.37
CA ILE A 463 -26.08 -23.57 -0.94
C ILE A 463 -26.10 -22.22 -0.20
N SER A 464 -25.53 -21.16 -0.79
CA SER A 464 -25.52 -19.84 -0.15
C SER A 464 -26.93 -19.24 0.10
N PHE A 465 -27.97 -19.77 -0.56
CA PHE A 465 -29.36 -19.39 -0.35
C PHE A 465 -30.16 -20.40 0.48
N GLU A 466 -29.55 -21.50 0.94
CA GLU A 466 -30.17 -22.46 1.84
C GLU A 466 -30.54 -21.76 3.17
N GLY A 467 -31.78 -21.96 3.64
CA GLY A 467 -32.30 -21.31 4.85
C GLY A 467 -32.74 -19.84 4.69
N MET A 468 -32.54 -19.21 3.53
CA MET A 468 -33.03 -17.85 3.28
C MET A 468 -34.50 -17.83 2.84
N GLY A 469 -35.36 -17.14 3.59
CA GLY A 469 -36.80 -17.01 3.27
C GLY A 469 -37.11 -16.19 2.01
N ARG A 470 -36.15 -15.43 1.46
CA ARG A 470 -36.26 -14.70 0.18
C ARG A 470 -34.99 -14.82 -0.64
N ARG A 471 -35.12 -15.39 -1.84
CA ARG A 471 -34.06 -15.59 -2.84
C ARG A 471 -33.90 -14.40 -3.79
N GLN A 472 -33.71 -13.19 -3.24
CA GLN A 472 -33.56 -12.00 -4.08
C GLN A 472 -32.26 -12.04 -4.90
N ASN A 473 -32.36 -11.66 -6.18
CA ASN A 473 -31.23 -11.56 -7.12
C ASN A 473 -30.50 -12.88 -7.48
N VAL A 474 -31.04 -14.06 -7.17
CA VAL A 474 -30.42 -15.36 -7.56
C VAL A 474 -30.17 -15.41 -9.06
N GLN A 475 -31.18 -15.09 -9.87
CA GLN A 475 -31.07 -15.14 -11.34
C GLN A 475 -29.94 -14.25 -11.87
N LYS A 476 -29.77 -13.04 -11.32
CA LYS A 476 -28.66 -12.14 -11.68
C LYS A 476 -27.29 -12.73 -11.32
N LYS A 477 -27.18 -13.42 -10.18
CA LYS A 477 -25.94 -14.09 -9.78
C LYS A 477 -25.63 -15.30 -10.66
N VAL A 478 -26.64 -16.11 -10.99
CA VAL A 478 -26.51 -17.23 -11.95
C VAL A 478 -26.05 -16.70 -13.30
N GLU A 479 -26.71 -15.67 -13.82
CA GLU A 479 -26.32 -15.02 -15.07
C GLU A 479 -24.88 -14.51 -15.01
N SER A 480 -24.47 -13.87 -13.91
CA SER A 480 -23.10 -13.41 -13.73
C SER A 480 -22.07 -14.54 -13.74
N ILE A 481 -22.41 -15.75 -13.27
CA ILE A 481 -21.52 -16.93 -13.31
C ILE A 481 -21.45 -17.48 -14.74
N LEU A 482 -22.59 -17.60 -15.42
CA LEU A 482 -22.66 -18.10 -16.79
C LEU A 482 -21.99 -17.16 -17.81
N GLN A 483 -21.96 -15.86 -17.53
CA GLN A 483 -21.27 -14.85 -18.35
C GLN A 483 -19.74 -14.86 -18.17
N GLN A 484 -19.18 -15.64 -17.25
CA GLN A 484 -17.72 -15.77 -17.11
C GLN A 484 -17.13 -16.59 -18.26
N ASP A 485 -15.83 -16.44 -18.47
CA ASP A 485 -15.11 -17.22 -19.47
C ASP A 485 -14.71 -18.57 -18.85
N TRP A 486 -15.33 -19.62 -19.37
CA TRP A 486 -15.09 -21.01 -19.01
C TRP A 486 -14.39 -21.72 -20.18
N GLY A 487 -13.45 -22.61 -19.87
CA GLY A 487 -12.70 -23.38 -20.85
C GLY A 487 -11.22 -22.99 -20.93
N THR A 488 -10.55 -23.47 -21.97
CA THR A 488 -9.13 -23.21 -22.19
C THR A 488 -8.90 -21.80 -22.74
N PHE A 489 -7.67 -21.27 -22.57
CA PHE A 489 -7.32 -19.96 -23.10
C PHE A 489 -7.50 -19.88 -24.63
N GLU A 490 -7.22 -20.97 -25.34
CA GLU A 490 -7.35 -21.06 -26.80
C GLU A 490 -8.82 -20.99 -27.24
N GLU A 491 -9.70 -21.78 -26.63
CA GLU A 491 -11.16 -21.74 -26.88
C GLU A 491 -11.73 -20.34 -26.63
N ILE A 492 -11.30 -19.69 -25.55
CA ILE A 492 -11.74 -18.34 -25.21
C ILE A 492 -11.19 -17.33 -26.24
N LYS A 493 -9.92 -17.44 -26.64
CA LYS A 493 -9.32 -16.58 -27.68
C LYS A 493 -10.03 -16.74 -29.02
N GLU A 494 -10.40 -17.95 -29.42
CA GLU A 494 -11.20 -18.22 -30.63
C GLU A 494 -12.59 -17.60 -30.54
N LYS A 495 -13.27 -17.74 -29.40
CA LYS A 495 -14.57 -17.10 -29.15
C LYS A 495 -14.48 -15.57 -29.23
N TYR A 496 -13.45 -14.95 -28.67
CA TYR A 496 -13.27 -13.49 -28.73
C TYR A 496 -12.83 -13.00 -30.12
N SER A 497 -11.97 -13.75 -30.82
CA SER A 497 -11.54 -13.39 -32.17
C SER A 497 -12.67 -13.50 -33.20
N SER A 498 -13.55 -14.50 -33.07
CA SER A 498 -14.75 -14.62 -33.91
C SER A 498 -15.76 -13.49 -33.66
N VAL A 499 -15.94 -13.06 -32.41
CA VAL A 499 -16.76 -11.89 -32.05
C VAL A 499 -16.13 -10.58 -32.54
N GLN A 500 -14.80 -10.42 -32.44
CA GLN A 500 -14.10 -9.26 -32.99
C GLN A 500 -14.20 -9.19 -34.51
N LYS A 501 -14.03 -10.32 -35.21
CA LYS A 501 -14.23 -10.42 -36.66
C LYS A 501 -15.66 -10.07 -37.06
N LYS A 502 -16.67 -10.52 -36.30
CA LYS A 502 -18.07 -10.13 -36.52
C LYS A 502 -18.30 -8.63 -36.32
N ASN A 503 -17.83 -8.05 -35.22
CA ASN A 503 -17.98 -6.61 -34.98
C ASN A 503 -17.23 -5.75 -36.02
N GLN A 504 -16.04 -6.19 -36.44
CA GLN A 504 -15.28 -5.52 -37.49
C GLN A 504 -15.96 -5.65 -38.86
N PHE A 505 -16.55 -6.82 -39.16
CA PHE A 505 -17.35 -7.03 -40.34
C PHE A 505 -18.61 -6.16 -40.36
N ASP A 506 -19.33 -6.05 -39.24
CA ASP A 506 -20.51 -5.20 -39.10
C ASP A 506 -20.16 -3.70 -39.23
N MET A 507 -19.01 -3.27 -38.72
CA MET A 507 -18.50 -1.91 -38.93
C MET A 507 -18.14 -1.64 -40.39
N LEU A 508 -17.45 -2.57 -41.05
CA LEU A 508 -17.09 -2.45 -42.47
C LEU A 508 -18.33 -2.48 -43.37
N LEU A 509 -19.38 -3.22 -43.00
CA LEU A 509 -20.66 -3.23 -43.71
C LEU A 509 -21.31 -1.85 -43.66
N LYS A 510 -21.31 -1.22 -42.49
CA LYS A 510 -21.85 0.12 -42.30
C LYS A 510 -21.05 1.18 -43.06
N GLU A 511 -19.72 1.10 -43.02
CA GLU A 511 -18.84 2.00 -43.77
C GLU A 511 -19.00 1.84 -45.29
N LYS A 512 -19.23 0.61 -45.75
CA LYS A 512 -19.59 0.32 -47.14
C LYS A 512 -20.95 0.96 -47.51
N GLU A 513 -21.98 0.80 -46.68
CA GLU A 513 -23.30 1.41 -46.90
C GLU A 513 -23.20 2.94 -46.96
N ASP A 514 -22.41 3.56 -46.07
CA ASP A 514 -22.19 5.01 -46.05
C ASP A 514 -21.46 5.49 -47.33
N ILE A 515 -20.51 4.72 -47.86
CA ILE A 515 -19.82 5.01 -49.12
C ILE A 515 -20.77 4.85 -50.32
N GLU A 516 -21.60 3.80 -50.35
CA GLU A 516 -22.59 3.59 -51.41
C GLU A 516 -23.61 4.74 -51.46
N LEU A 517 -24.08 5.22 -50.31
CA LEU A 517 -24.95 6.40 -50.21
C LEU A 517 -24.27 7.67 -50.74
N ALA A 518 -23.00 7.90 -50.38
CA ALA A 518 -22.24 9.04 -50.87
C ALA A 518 -21.99 8.99 -52.40
N LEU A 519 -21.82 7.78 -52.95
CA LEU A 519 -21.67 7.57 -54.39
C LEU A 519 -22.97 7.84 -55.15
N ASP A 520 -24.11 7.41 -54.60
CA ASP A 520 -25.44 7.70 -55.17
C ASP A 520 -25.73 9.21 -55.17
N ASP A 521 -25.39 9.91 -54.08
CA ASP A 521 -25.53 11.38 -54.00
C ASP A 521 -24.64 12.08 -55.05
N LEU A 522 -23.38 11.65 -55.20
CA LEU A 522 -22.48 12.17 -56.23
C LEU A 522 -22.98 11.88 -57.65
N SER A 523 -23.56 10.70 -57.89
CA SER A 523 -24.15 10.34 -59.18
C SER A 523 -25.36 11.22 -59.48
N ASN A 524 -26.23 11.45 -58.50
CA ASN A 524 -27.39 12.34 -58.65
C ASN A 524 -26.97 13.80 -58.92
N ASP A 525 -25.90 14.27 -58.29
CA ASP A 525 -25.34 15.60 -58.55
C ASP A 525 -24.69 15.69 -59.94
N PHE A 526 -24.06 14.61 -60.41
CA PHE A 526 -23.54 14.54 -61.78
C PHE A 526 -24.66 14.59 -62.81
N ASP A 527 -25.74 13.83 -62.62
CA ASP A 527 -26.93 13.85 -63.49
C ASP A 527 -27.60 15.24 -63.50
N ARG A 528 -27.62 15.94 -62.36
CA ARG A 528 -28.11 17.33 -62.30
C ARG A 528 -27.22 18.28 -63.08
N LEU A 529 -25.90 18.16 -62.97
CA LEU A 529 -24.96 18.98 -63.71
C LEU A 529 -25.04 18.72 -65.21
N GLU A 530 -25.20 17.47 -65.63
CA GLU A 530 -25.37 17.10 -67.04
C GLU A 530 -26.69 17.66 -67.61
N ASN A 531 -27.78 17.61 -66.84
CA ASN A 531 -29.04 18.26 -67.21
C ASN A 531 -28.92 19.80 -67.31
N ILE A 532 -28.16 20.43 -66.42
CA ILE A 532 -27.88 21.88 -66.50
C ILE A 532 -27.05 22.18 -67.75
N LEU A 533 -26.01 21.39 -68.04
CA LEU A 533 -25.16 21.55 -69.21
C LEU A 533 -25.98 21.42 -70.51
N ASN A 534 -26.86 20.43 -70.58
CA ASN A 534 -27.77 20.21 -71.72
C ASN A 534 -28.79 21.34 -71.88
N SER A 535 -29.25 21.95 -70.77
CA SER A 535 -30.14 23.12 -70.82
C SER A 535 -29.42 24.38 -71.34
N MET A 536 -28.13 24.54 -71.04
CA MET A 536 -27.31 25.64 -71.52
C MET A 536 -27.00 25.52 -73.01
N THR A 537 -26.69 24.32 -73.51
CA THR A 537 -26.44 24.09 -74.94
C THR A 537 -27.71 24.24 -75.79
N SER A 538 -28.90 23.96 -75.24
CA SER A 538 -30.17 24.21 -75.94
C SER A 538 -30.58 25.69 -76.02
N ASN A 539 -30.05 26.57 -75.17
CA ASN A 539 -30.32 28.01 -75.23
C ASN A 539 -29.43 28.76 -76.24
N ASP A 540 -28.28 28.20 -76.63
CA ASP A 540 -27.41 28.78 -77.67
C ASP A 540 -27.93 28.55 -79.10
N GLU A 541 -28.92 27.67 -79.32
CA GLU A 541 -29.58 27.49 -80.63
C GLU A 541 -30.75 28.45 -80.89
N VAL A 542 -31.15 29.28 -79.92
CA VAL A 542 -32.22 30.30 -80.09
C VAL A 542 -31.66 31.73 -80.25
N ALA A 543 -30.33 31.90 -80.18
CA ALA A 543 -29.64 33.17 -80.36
C ALA A 543 -28.78 33.23 -81.64
N LYS A 544 -29.27 32.67 -82.74
CA LYS A 544 -28.75 32.90 -84.10
C LYS A 544 -29.86 33.26 -85.09
#